data_AF-A0A819V440-F1
#
_entry.id   AF-A0A819V440-F1
#
_cell.length_a   1.000
_cell.length_b   1.000
_cell.length_c   1.000
_cell.angle_alpha   90.00
_cell.angle_beta   90.00
_cell.angle_gamma   90.00
#
_symmetry.space_group_name_H-M   'P 1'
#
loop_
_entity.id
_entity.type
_entity.pdbx_description
1 polymer ?
#
loop_
_entity_poly.entity_id
_entity_poly.type
_entity_poly.pdbx_seq_one_letter_code
_entity_poly.pdbx_strand_id
1 'polypeptide(L)'
;MLDLLPYPYPTYVPNKVVAGCIAAVCSISLIAWFIQSWQVRFRPPRLCFLLLISHMAIFIDLIVRAAVPADQQHSKNIFIIVNSLFATGQRMIIVSNYIFVMQMHCEKSPLSRGILVGVVLCVITSGLLLAPANMLSFNPDHINSSFLFRKLSALILLAVTLFFYAIWYWSKTVKDMTKRAFILIIVSSVLCVVVAIFNLIQSISAYYDKINSHEVWFYVFQITPLILAHFTWSILHPKRSLKSSTPLISATNDEISIQE
;
A
#
# COMPACT_ATOMS: atom_id res chain seq x y z
N MET A 1 13.30 34.12 9.84
CA MET A 1 12.85 33.55 11.14
C MET A 1 11.50 32.91 10.89
N LEU A 2 11.45 31.59 10.73
CA LEU A 2 10.18 30.87 10.79
C LEU A 2 9.93 30.60 12.26
N ASP A 3 8.84 31.13 12.79
CA ASP A 3 8.31 30.77 14.09
C ASP A 3 8.10 29.26 14.13
N LEU A 4 9.06 28.56 14.72
CA LEU A 4 8.84 27.24 15.29
C LEU A 4 7.88 27.49 16.45
N LEU A 5 6.58 27.41 16.16
CA LEU A 5 5.57 27.12 17.17
C LEU A 5 6.13 26.06 18.12
N PRO A 6 5.88 26.15 19.44
CA PRO A 6 6.36 25.16 20.39
C PRO A 6 5.74 23.82 20.01
N TYR A 7 6.49 23.02 19.27
CA TYR A 7 6.03 21.75 18.73
C TYR A 7 5.93 20.78 19.90
N PRO A 8 4.72 20.48 20.39
CA PRO A 8 4.61 19.49 21.44
C PRO A 8 5.02 18.17 20.80
N TYR A 9 5.94 17.45 21.43
CA TYR A 9 6.22 16.06 21.08
C TYR A 9 4.89 15.36 20.77
N PRO A 10 4.74 14.66 19.63
CA PRO A 10 3.46 14.07 19.28
C PRO A 10 3.00 13.16 20.41
N THR A 11 2.01 13.61 21.18
CA THR A 11 1.38 12.83 22.22
C THR A 11 0.52 11.81 21.49
N TYR A 12 1.09 10.63 21.28
CA TYR A 12 0.34 9.52 20.73
C TYR A 12 -0.75 9.14 21.73
N VAL A 13 -2.02 9.18 21.32
CA VAL A 13 -3.17 8.75 22.12
C VAL A 13 -4.14 8.06 21.19
N PRO A 14 -4.00 6.74 20.96
CA PRO A 14 -4.89 6.03 20.07
C PRO A 14 -6.26 5.79 20.70
N ASN A 15 -7.31 5.95 19.91
CA ASN A 15 -8.64 5.51 20.25
C ASN A 15 -8.72 3.98 20.13
N LYS A 16 -8.55 3.29 21.25
CA LYS A 16 -8.52 1.83 21.33
C LYS A 16 -9.77 1.17 20.77
N VAL A 17 -10.94 1.78 20.95
CA VAL A 17 -12.22 1.24 20.49
C VAL A 17 -12.29 1.27 18.97
N VAL A 18 -11.99 2.42 18.36
CA VAL A 18 -11.98 2.58 16.90
C VAL A 18 -10.92 1.66 16.28
N ALA A 19 -9.72 1.61 16.85
CA ALA A 19 -8.67 0.71 16.40
C ALA A 19 -9.10 -0.77 16.46
N GLY A 20 -9.73 -1.20 17.55
CA GLY A 20 -10.23 -2.57 17.72
C GLY A 20 -11.32 -2.95 16.72
N CYS A 21 -12.30 -2.06 16.50
CA CYS A 21 -13.35 -2.28 15.51
C CYS A 21 -12.76 -2.41 14.09
N ILE A 22 -11.82 -1.53 13.72
CA ILE A 22 -11.20 -1.57 12.40
C ILE A 22 -10.26 -2.79 12.27
N ALA A 23 -9.57 -3.19 13.33
CA ALA A 23 -8.77 -4.41 13.35
C ALA A 23 -9.62 -5.65 13.05
N ALA A 24 -10.85 -5.72 13.58
CA ALA A 24 -11.79 -6.81 13.28
C ALA A 24 -12.22 -6.82 11.81
N VAL A 25 -12.47 -5.65 11.21
CA VAL A 25 -12.77 -5.56 9.77
C VAL A 25 -11.56 -6.02 8.93
N CYS A 26 -10.36 -5.59 9.32
CA CYS A 26 -9.11 -5.97 8.66
C CYS A 26 -8.84 -7.48 8.78
N SER A 27 -9.12 -8.10 9.94
CA SER A 27 -8.94 -9.53 10.16
C SER A 27 -9.88 -10.37 9.29
N ILE A 28 -11.15 -9.97 9.16
CA ILE A 28 -12.09 -10.62 8.24
C ILE A 28 -11.57 -10.55 6.80
N SER A 29 -11.08 -9.38 6.37
CA SER A 29 -10.49 -9.22 5.04
C SER A 29 -9.24 -10.10 4.84
N LEU A 30 -8.38 -10.19 5.85
CA LEU A 30 -7.16 -11.01 5.82
C LEU A 30 -7.50 -12.51 5.72
N ILE A 31 -8.46 -12.99 6.51
CA ILE A 31 -8.93 -14.39 6.47
C ILE A 31 -9.52 -14.69 5.09
N ALA A 32 -10.37 -13.81 4.57
CA ALA A 32 -10.94 -13.96 3.23
C ALA A 32 -9.84 -14.02 2.16
N TRP A 33 -8.85 -13.13 2.23
CA TRP A 33 -7.69 -13.11 1.32
C TRP A 33 -6.88 -14.42 1.40
N PHE A 34 -6.64 -14.93 2.61
CA PHE A 34 -5.89 -16.17 2.83
C PHE A 34 -6.63 -17.38 2.24
N ILE A 35 -7.92 -17.54 2.53
CA ILE A 35 -8.76 -18.62 1.99
C ILE A 35 -8.78 -18.59 0.46
N GLN A 36 -8.99 -17.41 -0.12
CA GLN A 36 -9.00 -17.24 -1.57
C GLN A 36 -7.63 -17.58 -2.18
N SER A 37 -6.55 -17.06 -1.61
CA SER A 37 -5.20 -17.29 -2.11
C SER A 37 -4.82 -18.77 -2.06
N TRP A 38 -5.25 -19.48 -1.00
CA TRP A 38 -5.07 -20.91 -0.82
C TRP A 38 -5.85 -21.73 -1.88
N GLN A 39 -7.16 -21.49 -2.00
CA GLN A 39 -8.02 -22.22 -2.94
C GLN A 39 -7.61 -22.01 -4.40
N VAL A 40 -7.19 -20.78 -4.72
CA VAL A 40 -7.00 -20.34 -6.10
C VAL A 40 -5.54 -20.50 -6.56
N ARG A 41 -4.61 -20.97 -5.72
CA ARG A 41 -3.16 -21.09 -6.05
C ARG A 41 -2.64 -19.85 -6.76
N PHE A 42 -2.59 -18.74 -6.02
CA PHE A 42 -2.32 -17.41 -6.57
C PHE A 42 -1.07 -17.39 -7.47
N ARG A 43 -1.26 -17.00 -8.74
CA ARG A 43 -0.17 -16.64 -9.64
C ARG A 43 -0.35 -15.17 -10.05
N PRO A 44 0.66 -14.32 -9.85
CA PRO A 44 2.03 -14.63 -9.39
C PRO A 44 2.18 -14.71 -7.85
N PRO A 45 3.11 -15.53 -7.34
CA PRO A 45 3.34 -15.63 -5.89
C PRO A 45 3.84 -14.32 -5.27
N ARG A 46 4.59 -13.50 -6.03
CA ARG A 46 5.14 -12.22 -5.56
C ARG A 46 4.05 -11.22 -5.18
N LEU A 47 3.02 -11.08 -6.00
CA LEU A 47 1.89 -10.18 -5.74
C LEU A 47 1.08 -10.64 -4.52
N CYS A 48 0.86 -11.96 -4.38
CA CYS A 48 0.22 -12.53 -3.20
C CYS A 48 0.98 -12.20 -1.91
N PHE A 49 2.32 -12.33 -1.96
CA PHE A 49 3.17 -12.09 -0.80
C PHE A 49 3.21 -10.60 -0.41
N LEU A 50 3.26 -9.68 -1.38
CA LEU A 50 3.24 -8.24 -1.10
C LEU A 50 1.91 -7.79 -0.49
N LEU A 51 0.78 -8.27 -1.03
CA LEU A 51 -0.53 -7.96 -0.48
C LEU A 51 -0.71 -8.55 0.93
N LEU A 52 -0.17 -9.75 1.18
CA LEU A 52 -0.14 -10.35 2.51
C LEU A 52 0.69 -9.51 3.49
N ILE A 53 1.91 -9.08 3.12
CA ILE A 53 2.73 -8.20 3.95
C ILE A 53 1.96 -6.91 4.26
N SER A 54 1.33 -6.31 3.25
CA SER A 54 0.56 -5.09 3.43
C SER A 54 -0.57 -5.26 4.44
N HIS A 55 -1.38 -6.31 4.26
CA HIS A 55 -2.49 -6.63 5.16
C HIS A 55 -2.00 -6.88 6.59
N MET A 56 -0.96 -7.69 6.75
CA MET A 56 -0.38 -8.00 8.06
C MET A 56 0.17 -6.75 8.74
N ALA A 57 0.86 -5.87 8.00
CA ALA A 57 1.40 -4.63 8.57
C ALA A 57 0.29 -3.71 9.11
N ILE A 58 -0.80 -3.54 8.35
CA ILE A 58 -1.96 -2.75 8.79
C ILE A 58 -2.68 -3.42 9.97
N PHE A 59 -2.86 -4.73 9.92
CA PHE A 59 -3.48 -5.48 11.00
C PHE A 59 -2.68 -5.37 12.31
N ILE A 60 -1.37 -5.58 12.25
CA ILE A 60 -0.49 -5.46 13.42
C ILE A 60 -0.49 -4.02 13.94
N ASP A 61 -0.44 -3.00 13.07
CA ASP A 61 -0.57 -1.60 13.49
C ASP A 61 -1.84 -1.41 14.33
N LEU A 62 -3.01 -1.79 13.81
CA LEU A 62 -4.29 -1.62 14.48
C LEU A 62 -4.39 -2.39 15.81
N ILE A 63 -3.86 -3.62 15.86
CA ILE A 63 -3.79 -4.41 17.09
C ILE A 63 -2.89 -3.72 18.13
N VAL A 64 -1.73 -3.21 17.71
CA VAL A 64 -0.86 -2.44 18.60
C VAL A 64 -1.61 -1.23 19.13
N ARG A 65 -2.29 -0.45 18.28
CA ARG A 65 -3.09 0.73 18.70
C ARG A 65 -4.17 0.37 19.72
N ALA A 66 -4.85 -0.76 19.53
CA ALA A 66 -5.91 -1.23 20.42
C ALA A 66 -5.36 -1.75 21.76
N ALA A 67 -4.18 -2.36 21.75
CA ALA A 67 -3.59 -3.02 22.92
C ALA A 67 -2.73 -2.11 23.81
N VAL A 68 -2.35 -0.89 23.35
CA VAL A 68 -1.47 0.01 24.12
C VAL A 68 -2.05 0.29 25.52
N PRO A 69 -1.35 -0.04 26.62
CA PRO A 69 -1.73 0.33 27.98
C PRO A 69 -1.78 1.85 28.20
N ALA A 70 -2.60 2.34 29.14
CA ALA A 70 -2.77 3.78 29.36
C ALA A 70 -1.44 4.50 29.72
N ASP A 71 -0.59 3.84 30.50
CA ASP A 71 0.74 4.28 30.92
C ASP A 71 1.76 4.33 29.76
N GLN A 72 1.48 3.67 28.63
CA GLN A 72 2.38 3.62 27.47
C GLN A 72 1.86 4.41 26.26
N GLN A 73 0.72 5.10 26.36
CA GLN A 73 0.11 5.82 25.23
C GLN A 73 1.09 6.79 24.58
N HIS A 74 1.89 7.51 25.37
CA HIS A 74 2.87 8.48 24.85
C HIS A 74 4.25 7.90 24.53
N SER A 75 4.37 6.57 24.42
CA SER A 75 5.66 5.94 24.15
C SER A 75 6.18 6.29 22.75
N LYS A 76 7.37 6.91 22.71
CA LYS A 76 8.14 7.16 21.48
C LYS A 76 8.31 5.88 20.64
N ASN A 77 8.62 4.77 21.30
CA ASN A 77 8.86 3.50 20.62
C ASN A 77 7.61 3.00 19.92
N ILE A 78 6.46 3.09 20.60
CA ILE A 78 5.17 2.71 20.01
C ILE A 78 4.89 3.56 18.78
N PHE A 79 5.01 4.89 18.91
CA PHE A 79 4.80 5.80 17.77
C PHE A 79 5.70 5.48 16.55
N ILE A 80 6.97 5.15 16.79
CA ILE A 80 7.90 4.76 15.71
C ILE A 80 7.44 3.46 15.04
N ILE A 81 7.04 2.46 15.84
CA ILE A 81 6.59 1.15 15.35
C ILE A 81 5.31 1.29 14.52
N VAL A 82 4.26 1.92 15.06
CA VAL A 82 2.96 2.04 14.35
C VAL A 82 3.11 2.82 13.04
N ASN A 83 3.84 3.94 13.03
CA ASN A 83 4.07 4.67 11.78
C ASN A 83 4.88 3.86 10.74
N SER A 84 5.81 3.01 11.17
CA SER A 84 6.62 2.17 10.27
C SER A 84 5.81 1.01 9.69
N LEU A 85 4.93 0.39 10.50
CA LEU A 85 4.01 -0.65 10.05
C LEU A 85 3.00 -0.09 9.04
N PHE A 86 2.36 1.03 9.37
CA PHE A 86 1.44 1.71 8.46
C PHE A 86 2.11 2.07 7.12
N ALA A 87 3.31 2.64 7.20
CA ALA A 87 4.13 2.99 6.05
C ALA A 87 4.43 1.78 5.14
N THR A 88 4.67 0.61 5.74
CA THR A 88 4.92 -0.63 5.01
C THR A 88 3.67 -1.07 4.24
N GLY A 89 2.49 -1.00 4.86
CA GLY A 89 1.20 -1.32 4.24
C GLY A 89 1.01 -0.63 2.89
N GLN A 90 0.91 0.70 2.90
CA GLN A 90 0.70 1.50 1.69
C GLN A 90 1.71 1.22 0.58
N ARG A 91 2.99 1.11 0.96
CA ARG A 91 4.11 0.89 0.04
C ARG A 91 4.00 -0.43 -0.71
N MET A 92 3.59 -1.49 -0.03
CA MET A 92 3.40 -2.79 -0.64
C MET A 92 2.20 -2.82 -1.61
N ILE A 93 1.12 -2.07 -1.36
CA ILE A 93 0.00 -1.93 -2.30
C ILE A 93 0.45 -1.22 -3.58
N ILE A 94 1.25 -0.15 -3.46
CA ILE A 94 1.79 0.57 -4.62
C ILE A 94 2.60 -0.40 -5.50
N VAL A 95 3.56 -1.13 -4.94
CA VAL A 95 4.35 -2.13 -5.69
C VAL A 95 3.45 -3.20 -6.31
N SER A 96 2.39 -3.60 -5.60
CA SER A 96 1.41 -4.59 -6.10
C SER A 96 0.67 -4.09 -7.35
N ASN A 97 0.24 -2.82 -7.39
CA ASN A 97 -0.36 -2.21 -8.58
C ASN A 97 0.58 -2.27 -9.78
N TYR A 98 1.87 -1.95 -9.58
CA TYR A 98 2.89 -2.01 -10.62
C TYR A 98 3.12 -3.42 -11.15
N ILE A 99 3.31 -4.39 -10.26
CA ILE A 99 3.53 -5.79 -10.66
C ILE A 99 2.35 -6.31 -11.48
N PHE A 100 1.12 -6.00 -11.06
CA PHE A 100 -0.06 -6.44 -11.78
C PHE A 100 -0.13 -5.89 -13.21
N VAL A 101 0.14 -4.59 -13.41
CA VAL A 101 0.17 -3.99 -14.76
C VAL A 101 1.30 -4.58 -15.60
N MET A 102 2.49 -4.74 -15.03
CA MET A 102 3.65 -5.30 -15.76
C MET A 102 3.42 -6.75 -16.21
N GLN A 103 2.65 -7.53 -15.44
CA GLN A 103 2.30 -8.89 -15.82
C GLN A 103 1.30 -8.98 -16.96
N MET A 104 0.42 -7.99 -17.08
CA MET A 104 -0.49 -7.89 -18.22
C MET A 104 0.23 -7.59 -19.54
N HIS A 105 1.42 -6.99 -19.49
CA HIS A 105 2.17 -6.54 -20.68
C HIS A 105 3.39 -7.42 -21.03
N CYS A 106 3.42 -8.69 -20.57
CA CYS A 106 4.56 -9.60 -20.69
C CYS A 106 5.84 -9.15 -19.94
N GLU A 107 6.14 -9.80 -18.81
CA GLU A 107 7.32 -9.63 -17.90
C GLU A 107 8.73 -9.68 -18.54
N LYS A 108 8.84 -9.86 -19.86
CA LYS A 108 10.10 -10.19 -20.54
C LYS A 108 10.88 -8.98 -21.05
N SER A 109 10.29 -7.78 -21.16
CA SER A 109 11.04 -6.62 -21.66
C SER A 109 12.03 -6.08 -20.61
N PRO A 110 13.28 -5.74 -20.99
CA PRO A 110 14.25 -5.16 -20.07
C PRO A 110 13.78 -3.83 -19.48
N LEU A 111 13.01 -3.05 -20.25
CA LEU A 111 12.41 -1.79 -19.80
C LEU A 111 11.40 -2.01 -18.67
N SER A 112 10.52 -3.02 -18.78
CA SER A 112 9.53 -3.37 -17.73
C SER A 112 10.22 -3.78 -16.43
N ARG A 113 11.32 -4.54 -16.53
CA ARG A 113 12.14 -4.92 -15.37
C ARG A 113 12.82 -3.71 -14.73
N GLY A 114 13.39 -2.82 -15.54
CA GLY A 114 14.01 -1.57 -15.07
C GLY A 114 13.02 -0.69 -14.32
N ILE A 115 11.82 -0.54 -14.86
CA ILE A 115 10.71 0.17 -14.19
C ILE A 115 10.38 -0.45 -12.84
N LEU A 116 10.19 -1.78 -12.79
CA LEU A 116 9.85 -2.46 -11.55
C LEU A 116 10.94 -2.32 -10.48
N VAL A 117 12.21 -2.49 -10.86
CA VAL A 117 13.35 -2.28 -9.96
C VAL A 117 13.39 -0.83 -9.45
N GLY A 118 13.22 0.15 -10.34
CA GLY A 118 13.17 1.56 -9.97
C GLY A 118 12.06 1.86 -8.97
N VAL A 119 10.85 1.34 -9.19
CA VAL A 119 9.71 1.50 -8.27
C VAL A 119 10.00 0.88 -6.90
N VAL A 120 10.52 -0.34 -6.87
CA VAL A 120 10.88 -1.02 -5.61
C VAL A 120 11.93 -0.22 -4.84
N LEU A 121 12.97 0.27 -5.53
CA LEU A 121 13.99 1.12 -4.92
C LEU A 121 13.38 2.41 -4.37
N CYS A 122 12.57 3.13 -5.13
CA CYS A 122 11.92 4.36 -4.64
C CYS A 122 11.04 4.10 -3.41
N VAL A 123 10.29 3.00 -3.40
CA VAL A 123 9.44 2.61 -2.27
C VAL A 123 10.27 2.29 -1.03
N ILE A 124 11.37 1.53 -1.18
CA ILE A 124 12.31 1.23 -0.10
C ILE A 124 12.97 2.51 0.42
N THR A 125 13.50 3.34 -0.47
CA THR A 125 14.13 4.62 -0.11
C THR A 125 13.15 5.53 0.64
N SER A 126 11.90 5.62 0.19
CA SER A 126 10.86 6.36 0.92
C SER A 126 10.64 5.81 2.34
N GLY A 127 10.65 4.49 2.52
CA GLY A 127 10.55 3.87 3.85
C GLY A 127 11.78 4.15 4.72
N LEU A 128 12.98 4.03 4.16
CA LEU A 128 14.25 4.31 4.84
C LEU A 128 14.38 5.77 5.26
N LEU A 129 13.81 6.72 4.51
CA LEU A 129 13.76 8.13 4.91
C LEU A 129 12.78 8.36 6.06
N LEU A 130 11.69 7.59 6.15
CA LEU A 130 10.69 7.77 7.20
C LEU A 130 11.18 7.31 8.58
N ALA A 131 12.02 6.27 8.63
CA ALA A 131 12.58 5.76 9.88
C ALA A 131 13.35 6.82 10.71
N PRO A 132 14.39 7.50 10.17
CA PRO A 132 15.06 8.58 10.89
C PRO A 132 14.11 9.75 11.14
N ALA A 133 13.17 10.02 10.24
CA ALA A 133 12.18 11.07 10.45
C ALA A 133 11.33 10.84 11.72
N ASN A 134 10.92 9.59 11.98
CA ASN A 134 10.20 9.21 13.20
C ASN A 134 11.09 9.22 14.45
N MET A 135 12.38 8.95 14.33
CA MET A 135 13.31 9.03 15.47
C MET A 135 13.62 10.47 15.88
N LEU A 136 13.81 11.34 14.88
CA LEU A 136 14.18 12.75 15.05
C LEU A 136 13.00 13.63 15.48
N SER A 137 11.74 13.18 15.33
CA SER A 137 10.57 13.96 15.75
C SER A 137 10.47 14.18 17.27
N PHE A 138 11.34 13.54 18.04
CA PHE A 138 11.44 13.69 19.49
C PHE A 138 12.71 14.41 19.94
N ASN A 139 13.47 15.02 19.02
CA ASN A 139 14.61 15.86 19.36
C ASN A 139 14.39 17.28 18.79
N PRO A 140 14.22 18.31 19.65
CA PRO A 140 14.03 19.70 19.22
C PRO A 140 15.12 20.18 18.25
N ASP A 141 16.38 19.81 18.49
CA ASP A 141 17.53 20.26 17.70
C ASP A 141 17.53 19.68 16.27
N HIS A 142 16.74 18.64 16.04
CA HIS A 142 16.66 17.94 14.76
C HIS A 142 15.25 17.90 14.17
N ILE A 143 14.33 18.72 14.69
CA ILE A 143 12.93 18.71 14.25
C ILE A 143 12.78 19.11 12.78
N ASN A 144 13.57 20.09 12.32
CA ASN A 144 13.59 20.52 10.93
C ASN A 144 14.03 19.38 10.00
N SER A 145 15.05 18.62 10.42
CA SER A 145 15.52 17.44 9.70
C SER A 145 14.46 16.33 9.68
N SER A 146 13.72 16.12 10.79
CA SER A 146 12.58 15.21 10.81
C SER A 146 11.55 15.57 9.73
N PHE A 147 11.13 16.84 9.67
CA PHE A 147 10.18 17.30 8.65
C PHE A 147 10.72 17.21 7.24
N LEU A 148 12.01 17.50 7.03
CA LEU A 148 12.65 17.35 5.72
C LEU A 148 12.58 15.89 5.25
N PHE A 149 12.94 14.92 6.11
CA PHE A 149 12.87 13.51 5.77
C PHE A 149 11.42 13.02 5.54
N ARG A 150 10.45 13.49 6.34
CA ARG A 150 9.01 13.21 6.11
C ARG A 150 8.56 13.72 4.75
N LYS A 151 8.91 14.97 4.39
CA LYS A 151 8.57 15.59 3.10
C LYS A 151 9.18 14.82 1.94
N LEU A 152 10.47 14.48 2.01
CA LEU A 152 11.13 13.69 0.97
C LEU A 152 10.50 12.31 0.81
N SER A 153 10.23 11.63 1.93
CA SER A 153 9.56 10.33 1.93
C SER A 153 8.18 10.40 1.26
N ALA A 154 7.37 11.39 1.62
CA ALA A 154 6.03 11.61 1.07
C ALA A 154 6.07 12.03 -0.41
N LEU A 155 7.01 12.88 -0.81
CA LEU A 155 7.19 13.32 -2.19
C LEU A 155 7.58 12.15 -3.11
N ILE A 156 8.53 11.31 -2.69
CA ILE A 156 8.90 10.09 -3.43
C ILE A 156 7.68 9.19 -3.59
N LEU A 157 6.91 9.01 -2.51
CA LEU A 157 5.73 8.15 -2.54
C LEU A 157 4.66 8.68 -3.49
N LEU A 158 4.39 10.00 -3.46
CA LEU A 158 3.46 10.65 -4.37
C LEU A 158 3.94 10.56 -5.82
N ALA A 159 5.22 10.84 -6.07
CA ALA A 159 5.82 10.77 -7.40
C ALA A 159 5.71 9.36 -8.00
N VAL A 160 6.04 8.32 -7.23
CA VAL A 160 5.87 6.93 -7.66
C VAL A 160 4.39 6.63 -7.92
N THR A 161 3.48 7.06 -7.04
CA THR A 161 2.05 6.79 -7.23
C THR A 161 1.49 7.50 -8.48
N LEU A 162 1.97 8.70 -8.83
CA LEU A 162 1.57 9.40 -10.05
C LEU A 162 2.23 8.79 -11.30
N PHE A 163 3.49 8.39 -11.20
CA PHE A 163 4.23 7.74 -12.29
C PHE A 163 3.58 6.43 -12.73
N PHE A 164 2.84 5.77 -11.82
CA PHE A 164 2.03 4.60 -12.14
C PHE A 164 1.06 4.88 -13.30
N TYR A 165 0.36 6.02 -13.29
CA TYR A 165 -0.60 6.35 -14.34
C TYR A 165 0.07 6.59 -15.69
N ALA A 166 1.26 7.19 -15.69
CA ALA A 166 2.04 7.39 -16.90
C ALA A 166 2.45 6.03 -17.50
N ILE A 167 2.95 5.12 -16.67
CA ILE A 167 3.30 3.76 -17.10
C ILE A 167 2.07 2.98 -17.54
N TRP A 168 0.97 3.07 -16.82
CA TRP A 168 -0.25 2.37 -17.16
C TRP A 168 -0.80 2.86 -18.51
N TYR A 169 -0.80 4.18 -18.74
CA TYR A 169 -1.16 4.78 -20.03
C TYR A 169 -0.23 4.31 -21.17
N TRP A 170 1.10 4.39 -20.99
CA TRP A 170 2.07 3.97 -22.01
C TRP A 170 2.06 2.47 -22.26
N SER A 171 1.73 1.65 -21.26
CA SER A 171 1.64 0.21 -21.40
C SER A 171 0.50 -0.21 -22.32
N LYS A 172 -0.46 0.65 -22.68
CA LYS A 172 -1.61 0.31 -23.55
C LYS A 172 -2.38 -0.96 -23.13
N THR A 173 -2.24 -1.38 -21.87
CA THR A 173 -2.81 -2.63 -21.31
C THR A 173 -4.33 -2.61 -21.19
N VAL A 174 -4.95 -1.44 -21.37
CA VAL A 174 -6.40 -1.24 -21.28
C VAL A 174 -7.18 -2.18 -22.20
N LYS A 175 -6.64 -2.51 -23.39
CA LYS A 175 -7.31 -3.41 -24.34
C LYS A 175 -7.33 -4.87 -23.88
N ASP A 176 -6.34 -5.28 -23.10
CA ASP A 176 -6.15 -6.67 -22.66
C ASP A 176 -6.74 -6.94 -21.27
N MET A 177 -7.06 -5.88 -20.52
CA MET A 177 -7.65 -5.96 -19.19
C MET A 177 -9.14 -6.31 -19.24
N THR A 178 -9.56 -7.27 -18.40
CA THR A 178 -10.98 -7.46 -18.12
C THR A 178 -11.53 -6.24 -17.38
N LYS A 179 -12.86 -5.99 -17.46
CA LYS A 179 -13.52 -4.91 -16.69
C LYS A 179 -13.17 -4.97 -15.19
N ARG A 180 -13.06 -6.18 -14.64
CA ARG A 180 -12.68 -6.41 -13.23
C ARG A 180 -11.24 -5.99 -12.94
N ALA A 181 -10.28 -6.34 -13.81
CA ALA A 181 -8.88 -5.92 -13.68
C ALA A 181 -8.74 -4.39 -13.75
N PHE A 182 -9.49 -3.77 -14.65
CA PHE A 182 -9.52 -2.32 -14.83
C PHE A 182 -10.05 -1.60 -13.58
N ILE A 183 -11.19 -2.05 -13.04
CA ILE A 183 -11.77 -1.49 -11.80
C ILE A 183 -10.80 -1.67 -10.63
N LEU A 184 -10.19 -2.86 -10.48
CA LEU A 184 -9.24 -3.15 -9.41
C LEU A 184 -8.09 -2.15 -9.40
N ILE A 185 -7.48 -1.92 -10.56
CA ILE A 185 -6.31 -1.04 -10.66
C ILE A 185 -6.67 0.42 -10.46
N ILE A 186 -7.78 0.90 -11.02
CA ILE A 186 -8.21 2.28 -10.78
C ILE A 186 -8.47 2.51 -9.30
N VAL A 187 -9.30 1.67 -8.68
CA VAL A 187 -9.71 1.87 -7.29
C VAL A 187 -8.49 1.79 -6.37
N SER A 188 -7.68 0.75 -6.50
CA SER A 188 -6.45 0.60 -5.69
C SER A 188 -5.50 1.79 -5.86
N SER A 189 -5.24 2.23 -7.10
CA SER A 189 -4.32 3.34 -7.36
C SER A 189 -4.86 4.69 -6.91
N VAL A 190 -6.16 4.97 -7.07
CA VAL A 190 -6.78 6.22 -6.59
C VAL A 190 -6.70 6.28 -5.06
N LEU A 191 -6.98 5.17 -4.37
CA LEU A 191 -6.87 5.10 -2.92
C LEU A 191 -5.42 5.32 -2.46
N CYS A 192 -4.43 4.76 -3.16
CA CYS A 192 -3.01 5.05 -2.88
C CYS A 192 -2.66 6.53 -3.07
N VAL A 193 -3.23 7.22 -4.07
CA VAL A 193 -3.03 8.66 -4.30
C VAL A 193 -3.59 9.47 -3.14
N VAL A 194 -4.81 9.15 -2.67
CA VAL A 194 -5.43 9.83 -1.52
C VAL A 194 -4.50 9.75 -0.30
N VAL A 195 -3.99 8.56 0.01
CA VAL A 195 -3.08 8.36 1.15
C VAL A 195 -1.75 9.10 0.93
N ALA A 196 -1.20 9.10 -0.28
CA ALA A 196 0.06 9.80 -0.59
C ALA A 196 -0.07 11.34 -0.46
N ILE A 197 -1.19 11.91 -0.92
CA ILE A 197 -1.50 13.34 -0.74
C ILE A 197 -1.62 13.66 0.74
N PHE A 198 -2.36 12.84 1.50
CA PHE A 198 -2.50 13.06 2.94
C PHE A 198 -1.15 13.00 3.67
N ASN A 199 -0.27 12.04 3.33
CA ASN A 199 1.08 11.97 3.88
C ASN A 199 1.91 13.22 3.57
N LEU A 200 1.75 13.78 2.37
CA LEU A 200 2.43 15.02 1.99
C LEU A 200 1.91 16.20 2.83
N ILE A 201 0.60 16.34 2.99
CA ILE A 201 0.00 17.39 3.83
C ILE A 201 0.49 17.24 5.27
N GLN A 202 0.46 16.02 5.82
CA GLN A 202 0.95 15.73 7.17
C GLN A 202 2.45 16.02 7.31
N SER A 203 3.25 15.93 6.24
CA SER A 203 4.69 16.26 6.29
C SER A 203 5.00 17.77 6.38
N ILE A 204 3.99 18.64 6.27
CA ILE A 204 4.15 20.10 6.39
C ILE A 204 3.92 20.48 7.86
N SER A 205 4.92 21.12 8.48
CA SER A 205 4.89 21.50 9.90
C SER A 205 3.64 22.29 10.29
N ALA A 206 3.22 23.25 9.45
CA ALA A 206 2.03 24.06 9.69
C ALA A 206 0.71 23.27 9.83
N TYR A 207 0.63 22.06 9.25
CA TYR A 207 -0.56 21.21 9.30
C TYR A 207 -0.39 20.01 10.23
N TYR A 208 0.82 19.69 10.66
CA TYR A 208 1.13 18.47 11.40
C TYR A 208 0.35 18.38 12.72
N ASP A 209 0.41 19.41 13.57
CA ASP A 209 -0.24 19.38 14.88
C ASP A 209 -1.77 19.38 14.76
N LYS A 210 -2.30 20.14 13.79
CA LYS A 210 -3.74 20.18 13.52
C LYS A 210 -4.28 18.82 13.06
N ILE A 211 -3.49 18.07 12.28
CA ILE A 211 -3.88 16.74 11.82
C ILE A 211 -3.74 15.72 12.94
N ASN A 212 -2.64 15.72 13.70
CA ASN A 212 -2.39 14.72 14.74
C ASN A 212 -3.24 14.94 16.00
N SER A 213 -3.72 16.16 16.25
CA SER A 213 -4.70 16.44 17.32
C SER A 213 -6.07 15.80 17.06
N HIS A 214 -6.37 15.43 15.82
CA HIS A 214 -7.63 14.82 15.41
C HIS A 214 -7.37 13.46 14.76
N GLU A 215 -7.22 12.42 15.58
CA GLU A 215 -6.93 11.05 15.13
C GLU A 215 -7.93 10.52 14.09
N VAL A 216 -9.16 11.05 14.05
CA VAL A 216 -10.16 10.72 13.02
C VAL A 216 -9.60 10.91 11.60
N TRP A 217 -8.76 11.92 11.36
CA TRP A 217 -8.17 12.14 10.03
C TRP A 217 -7.24 11.00 9.60
N PHE A 218 -6.52 10.40 10.55
CA PHE A 218 -5.71 9.21 10.32
C PHE A 218 -6.61 8.04 9.87
N TYR A 219 -7.73 7.80 10.54
CA TYR A 219 -8.63 6.71 10.13
C TYR A 219 -9.29 6.96 8.78
N VAL A 220 -9.72 8.19 8.51
CA VAL A 220 -10.46 8.55 7.28
C VAL A 220 -9.55 8.61 6.05
N PHE A 221 -8.39 9.25 6.14
CA PHE A 221 -7.55 9.51 4.97
C PHE A 221 -6.36 8.56 4.81
N GLN A 222 -6.02 7.79 5.83
CA GLN A 222 -4.93 6.82 5.79
C GLN A 222 -5.43 5.37 5.86
N ILE A 223 -6.17 5.00 6.91
CA ILE A 223 -6.58 3.60 7.12
C ILE A 223 -7.71 3.17 6.19
N THR A 224 -8.79 3.95 6.11
CA THR A 224 -9.97 3.60 5.30
C THR A 224 -9.61 3.35 3.83
N PRO A 225 -8.81 4.20 3.16
CA PRO A 225 -8.43 3.94 1.77
C PRO A 225 -7.59 2.68 1.59
N LEU A 226 -6.68 2.37 2.52
CA LEU A 226 -5.89 1.13 2.44
C LEU A 226 -6.76 -0.11 2.63
N ILE A 227 -7.69 -0.09 3.58
CA ILE A 227 -8.64 -1.19 3.79
C ILE A 227 -9.52 -1.38 2.56
N LEU A 228 -10.02 -0.29 1.96
CA LEU A 228 -10.80 -0.36 0.72
C LEU A 228 -9.97 -0.91 -0.45
N ALA A 229 -8.69 -0.55 -0.56
CA ALA A 229 -7.80 -1.12 -1.57
C ALA A 229 -7.66 -2.64 -1.35
N HIS A 230 -7.45 -3.07 -0.11
CA HIS A 230 -7.39 -4.48 0.27
C HIS A 230 -8.67 -5.26 -0.02
N PHE A 231 -9.85 -4.69 0.29
CA PHE A 231 -11.13 -5.28 -0.10
C PHE A 231 -11.26 -5.39 -1.61
N THR A 232 -10.83 -4.37 -2.34
CA THR A 232 -10.84 -4.38 -3.81
C THR A 232 -9.98 -5.51 -4.35
N TRP A 233 -8.75 -5.68 -3.83
CA TRP A 233 -7.90 -6.81 -4.17
C TRP A 233 -8.56 -8.15 -3.85
N SER A 234 -9.22 -8.27 -2.70
CA SER A 234 -9.90 -9.50 -2.26
C SER A 234 -11.14 -9.83 -3.10
N ILE A 235 -11.96 -8.85 -3.45
CA ILE A 235 -13.19 -9.06 -4.24
C ILE A 235 -12.85 -9.30 -5.71
N LEU A 236 -12.02 -8.44 -6.28
CA LEU A 236 -11.64 -8.45 -7.70
C LEU A 236 -10.34 -9.24 -7.95
N HIS A 237 -10.12 -10.29 -7.15
CA HIS A 237 -8.92 -11.10 -7.10
C HIS A 237 -8.23 -11.27 -8.47
N PRO A 238 -6.92 -10.98 -8.60
CA PRO A 238 -6.16 -10.97 -9.85
C PRO A 238 -6.39 -12.17 -10.76
N LYS A 239 -6.32 -13.40 -10.23
CA LYS A 239 -6.58 -14.61 -11.02
C LYS A 239 -8.00 -14.70 -11.64
N ARG A 240 -9.02 -14.05 -11.09
CA ARG A 240 -10.36 -13.94 -11.70
C ARG A 240 -10.43 -12.86 -12.79
N SER A 241 -9.40 -12.04 -12.88
CA SER A 241 -9.33 -10.86 -13.75
C SER A 241 -8.30 -11.01 -14.88
N LEU A 242 -7.32 -11.90 -14.72
CA LEU A 242 -6.43 -12.37 -15.78
C LEU A 242 -7.20 -13.40 -16.62
N LYS A 243 -7.34 -13.19 -17.94
CA LYS A 243 -7.87 -14.22 -18.83
C LYS A 243 -6.95 -15.45 -18.69
N SER A 244 -7.51 -16.61 -18.37
CA SER A 244 -6.78 -17.87 -18.54
C SER A 244 -6.43 -17.97 -20.01
N SER A 245 -5.15 -17.85 -20.36
CA SER A 245 -4.66 -18.34 -21.63
C SER A 245 -4.78 -19.85 -21.59
N THR A 246 -5.98 -20.36 -21.89
CA THR A 246 -6.17 -21.78 -22.21
C THR A 246 -5.36 -22.04 -23.48
N PRO A 247 -4.32 -22.88 -23.45
CA PRO A 247 -3.74 -23.35 -24.70
C PRO A 247 -4.82 -24.18 -25.39
N LEU A 248 -5.17 -23.82 -26.63
CA LEU A 248 -5.88 -24.72 -27.55
C LEU A 248 -5.03 -25.98 -27.70
N ILE A 249 -5.30 -26.99 -26.89
CA ILE A 249 -4.87 -28.36 -27.12
C ILE A 249 -6.15 -29.18 -27.04
N SER A 250 -6.78 -29.38 -28.19
CA SER A 250 -7.75 -30.45 -28.49
C SER A 250 -8.61 -29.99 -29.68
N ALA A 251 -8.14 -30.34 -30.89
CA ALA A 251 -8.95 -30.67 -32.07
C ALA A 251 -8.01 -30.72 -33.30
N THR A 252 -7.10 -31.68 -33.35
CA THR A 252 -6.37 -32.02 -34.58
C THR A 252 -5.83 -33.46 -34.56
N ASN A 253 -6.56 -34.40 -33.98
CA ASN A 253 -6.18 -35.82 -33.98
C ASN A 253 -7.31 -36.80 -34.38
N ASP A 254 -8.46 -36.34 -34.90
CA ASP A 254 -9.59 -37.22 -35.23
C ASP A 254 -9.87 -37.42 -36.74
N GLU A 255 -8.95 -37.04 -37.65
CA GLU A 255 -9.17 -37.23 -39.11
C GLU A 255 -8.11 -38.07 -39.82
N ILE A 256 -7.40 -38.97 -39.13
CA ILE A 256 -6.58 -39.99 -39.81
C ILE A 256 -6.87 -41.37 -39.24
N SER A 257 -8.08 -41.86 -39.46
CA SER A 257 -8.36 -43.29 -39.58
C SER A 257 -9.73 -43.46 -40.23
N ILE A 258 -9.81 -44.40 -41.16
CA ILE A 258 -10.97 -44.76 -42.01
C ILE A 258 -10.99 -44.02 -43.36
N GLN A 259 -10.12 -44.43 -44.27
CA GLN A 259 -10.55 -44.94 -45.59
C GLN A 259 -9.60 -46.08 -45.97
N GLU A 260 -10.07 -47.31 -45.71
CA GLU A 260 -9.77 -48.47 -46.56
C GLU A 260 -10.48 -48.31 -47.92
#